data_AF-A0A146KBR8-F1
#
_entry.id   AF-A0A146KBR8-F1
#
_cell.length_a   1.000
_cell.length_b   1.000
_cell.length_c   1.000
_cell.angle_alpha   90.00
_cell.angle_beta   90.00
_cell.angle_gamma   90.00
#
_symmetry.space_group_name_H-M   'P 1'
#
loop_
_entity.id
_entity.type
_entity.pdbx_description
1 polymer ?
#
loop_
_entity_poly.entity_id
_entity_poly.type
_entity_poly.pdbx_seq_one_letter_code
_entity_poly.pdbx_strand_id
1 'polypeptide(L)'
;QHSHEAQLDNIADINHQASIVCRVRPKLKNEQGTVTAFSGNPTMRIYAPTKNKYGQMEYKQEDFNFDHSFSSSDNNKFVYDQLDIQAKLKLFLSGGIVTFMAFGETSSGKTFTTQFIQQTLIQEL
;
A
#
# COMPACT_ATOMS: atom_id res chain seq x y z
N GLN A 1 -15.22 -32.35 12.03
CA GLN A 1 -16.35 -31.43 11.72
C GLN A 1 -16.05 -30.02 12.25
N HIS A 2 -15.70 -29.85 13.52
CA HIS A 2 -15.29 -28.55 14.09
C HIS A 2 -14.11 -27.82 13.38
N SER A 3 -13.21 -28.54 12.71
CA SER A 3 -12.08 -27.95 11.98
C SER A 3 -12.46 -27.29 10.65
N HIS A 4 -13.57 -27.72 10.03
CA HIS A 4 -14.03 -27.16 8.75
C HIS A 4 -14.90 -25.91 8.94
N GLU A 5 -15.69 -25.84 10.02
CA GLU A 5 -16.49 -24.65 10.36
C GLU A 5 -15.60 -23.45 10.72
N ALA A 6 -14.53 -23.66 11.50
CA ALA A 6 -13.57 -22.60 11.84
C ALA A 6 -12.78 -22.06 10.64
N GLN A 7 -12.63 -22.85 9.56
CA GLN A 7 -12.07 -22.37 8.29
C GLN A 7 -13.07 -21.54 7.50
N LEU A 8 -14.36 -21.87 7.56
CA LEU A 8 -15.43 -21.13 6.87
C LEU A 8 -15.73 -19.80 7.57
N ASP A 9 -15.69 -19.75 8.90
CA ASP A 9 -15.83 -18.50 9.67
C ASP A 9 -14.69 -17.53 9.38
N ASN A 10 -13.44 -18.02 9.24
CA ASN A 10 -12.31 -17.19 8.80
C ASN A 10 -12.46 -16.65 7.37
N ILE A 11 -13.16 -17.36 6.48
CA ILE A 11 -13.42 -16.91 5.11
C ILE A 11 -14.56 -15.87 5.10
N ALA A 12 -15.53 -16.00 6.01
CA ALA A 12 -16.63 -15.05 6.18
C ALA A 12 -16.17 -13.71 6.78
N ASP A 13 -15.12 -13.69 7.62
CA ASP A 13 -14.52 -12.45 8.15
C ASP A 13 -13.65 -11.68 7.13
N ILE A 14 -13.37 -12.26 5.95
CA ILE A 14 -12.86 -11.52 4.77
C ILE A 14 -13.98 -10.64 4.16
N ASN A 15 -15.09 -10.46 4.88
CA ASN A 15 -16.20 -9.61 4.52
C ASN A 15 -15.75 -8.15 4.30
N HIS A 16 -15.72 -7.77 3.02
CA HIS A 16 -16.07 -6.44 2.50
C HIS A 16 -15.21 -5.23 2.89
N GLN A 17 -14.17 -5.37 3.70
CA GLN A 17 -13.31 -4.22 4.01
C GLN A 17 -12.28 -4.01 2.90
N ALA A 18 -12.44 -2.91 2.15
CA ALA A 18 -11.40 -2.45 1.25
C ALA A 18 -10.16 -2.10 2.07
N SER A 19 -9.05 -2.80 1.83
CA SER A 19 -7.77 -2.41 2.43
C SER A 19 -7.12 -1.30 1.61
N ILE A 20 -6.77 -0.21 2.28
CA ILE A 20 -6.15 0.97 1.70
C ILE A 20 -4.71 1.06 2.21
N VAL A 21 -3.77 0.96 1.27
CA VAL A 21 -2.34 1.09 1.56
C VAL A 21 -1.74 2.28 0.81
N CYS A 22 -0.68 2.87 1.38
CA CYS A 22 0.05 3.95 0.75
C CYS A 22 1.54 3.61 0.65
N ARG A 23 2.19 3.93 -0.48
CA ARG A 23 3.61 3.66 -0.69
C ARG A 23 4.34 4.89 -1.21
N VAL A 24 5.44 5.24 -0.57
CA VAL A 24 6.41 6.22 -1.08
C VAL A 24 7.44 5.47 -1.92
N ARG A 25 7.61 5.85 -3.18
CA ARG A 25 8.67 5.27 -4.03
C ARG A 25 10.04 5.89 -3.71
N PRO A 26 11.15 5.20 -4.03
CA PRO A 26 12.47 5.83 -4.07
C PRO A 26 12.49 7.09 -4.95
N LYS A 27 13.26 8.09 -4.52
CA LYS A 27 13.51 9.29 -5.31
C LYS A 27 14.37 8.97 -6.52
N LEU A 28 14.05 9.61 -7.64
CA LEU A 28 14.88 9.59 -8.83
C LEU A 28 16.11 10.49 -8.63
N LYS A 29 17.12 10.33 -9.49
CA LYS A 29 18.38 11.09 -9.38
C LYS A 29 18.16 12.61 -9.41
N ASN A 30 17.19 13.07 -10.19
CA ASN A 30 16.81 14.48 -10.33
C ASN A 30 15.91 15.00 -9.19
N GLU A 31 15.49 14.15 -8.25
CA GLU A 31 14.61 14.51 -7.12
C GLU A 31 15.37 14.56 -5.79
N GLN A 32 16.69 14.33 -5.81
CA GLN A 32 17.53 14.38 -4.61
C GLN A 32 17.45 15.76 -3.93
N GLY A 33 17.39 15.76 -2.59
CA GLY A 33 17.26 16.98 -1.78
C GLY A 33 15.82 17.47 -1.56
N THR A 34 14.80 16.90 -2.21
CA THR A 34 13.40 17.18 -1.88
C THR A 34 12.96 16.37 -0.66
N VAL A 35 12.01 16.82 0.14
CA VAL A 35 11.36 16.01 1.20
C VAL A 35 9.87 16.14 1.00
N THR A 36 9.20 15.01 0.74
CA THR A 36 7.77 15.02 0.39
C THR A 36 6.95 14.25 1.40
N ALA A 37 7.35 13.02 1.72
CA ALA A 37 6.61 12.16 2.65
C ALA A 37 7.52 11.21 3.43
N PHE A 38 7.06 10.83 4.63
CA PHE A 38 7.66 9.83 5.51
C PHE A 38 6.58 8.83 5.95
N SER A 39 6.91 7.54 5.91
CA SER A 39 6.04 6.48 6.40
C SER A 39 6.50 6.04 7.80
N GLY A 40 5.58 6.05 8.75
CA GLY A 40 5.76 5.51 10.10
C GLY A 40 4.82 4.36 10.43
N ASN A 41 4.22 3.73 9.40
CA ASN A 41 3.26 2.60 9.41
C ASN A 41 2.42 2.43 10.71
N PRO A 42 1.11 2.75 10.72
CA PRO A 42 0.23 3.00 9.57
C PRO A 42 0.21 4.44 9.04
N THR A 43 0.88 5.37 9.72
CA THR A 43 0.78 6.79 9.39
C THR A 43 1.72 7.18 8.24
N MET A 44 1.21 7.96 7.30
CA MET A 44 1.98 8.67 6.28
C MET A 44 1.99 10.15 6.61
N ARG A 45 3.18 10.71 6.80
CA ARG A 45 3.41 12.12 7.11
C ARG A 45 3.87 12.86 5.88
N ILE A 46 3.18 13.92 5.49
CA ILE A 46 3.49 14.77 4.34
C ILE A 46 3.91 16.15 4.83
N TYR A 47 4.96 16.71 4.22
CA TYR A 47 5.40 18.09 4.46
C TYR A 47 5.00 18.96 3.28
N ALA A 48 3.85 19.61 3.38
CA ALA A 48 3.31 20.46 2.33
C ALA A 48 3.87 21.89 2.44
N PRO A 49 4.50 22.45 1.39
CA PRO A 49 4.94 23.84 1.39
C PRO A 49 3.72 24.77 1.45
N THR A 50 3.72 25.70 2.41
CA THR A 50 2.69 26.72 2.56
C THR A 50 3.33 28.09 2.80
N LYS A 51 2.54 29.15 2.73
CA LYS A 51 2.95 30.51 3.09
C LYS A 51 2.26 30.92 4.39
N ASN A 52 3.04 31.44 5.33
CA ASN A 52 2.48 32.01 6.54
C ASN A 52 1.79 33.36 6.25
N LYS A 53 1.17 33.95 7.27
CA LYS A 53 0.50 35.26 7.18
C LYS A 53 1.40 36.43 6.77
N TYR A 54 2.73 36.24 6.81
CA TYR A 54 3.74 37.22 6.40
C TYR A 54 4.34 36.92 5.02
N GLY A 55 3.82 35.91 4.30
CA GLY A 55 4.29 35.50 2.99
C GLY A 55 5.58 34.68 2.98
N GLN A 56 6.09 34.27 4.14
CA GLN A 56 7.30 33.45 4.25
C GLN A 56 6.95 31.97 4.02
N MET A 57 7.85 31.24 3.37
CA MET A 57 7.69 29.81 3.11
C MET A 57 7.88 29.02 4.40
N GLU A 58 6.92 28.14 4.71
CA GLU A 58 6.97 27.17 5.80
C GLU A 58 6.48 25.81 5.31
N TYR A 59 6.71 24.75 6.08
CA TYR A 59 6.18 23.42 5.78
C TYR A 59 5.10 23.08 6.80
N LYS A 60 3.90 22.81 6.33
CA LYS A 60 2.82 22.26 7.14
C LYS A 60 2.95 20.73 7.14
N GLN A 61 2.93 20.15 8.34
CA GLN A 61 2.87 18.71 8.51
C GLN A 61 1.41 18.24 8.44
N GLU A 62 1.15 17.22 7.62
CA GLU A 62 -0.15 16.55 7.53
C GLU A 62 0.03 15.03 7.65
N ASP A 63 -0.72 14.40 8.55
CA ASP A 63 -0.63 12.97 8.83
C ASP A 63 -1.90 12.27 8.32
N PHE A 64 -1.72 11.19 7.55
CA PHE A 64 -2.78 10.36 6.98
C PHE A 64 -2.61 8.92 7.46
N ASN A 65 -3.68 8.26 7.92
CA ASN A 65 -3.64 6.88 8.36
C ASN A 65 -4.18 5.94 7.28
N PHE A 66 -3.48 4.82 7.10
CA PHE A 66 -3.80 3.74 6.16
C PHE A 66 -3.80 2.40 6.91
N ASP A 67 -4.19 1.29 6.28
CA ASP A 67 -3.96 -0.03 6.91
C ASP A 67 -2.46 -0.33 6.95
N HIS A 68 -1.77 0.03 5.87
CA HIS A 68 -0.31 0.02 5.79
C HIS A 68 0.22 1.26 5.09
N SER A 69 1.30 1.82 5.64
CA SER A 69 2.12 2.80 4.92
C SER A 69 3.52 2.23 4.70
N PHE A 70 4.04 2.39 3.49
CA PHE A 70 5.34 1.89 3.05
C PHE A 70 6.26 3.05 2.69
N SER A 71 7.50 2.95 3.14
CA SER A 71 8.60 3.87 2.91
C SER A 71 9.32 3.61 1.59
N SER A 72 10.19 4.54 1.19
CA SER A 72 11.04 4.38 0.01
C SER A 72 12.06 3.24 0.11
N SER A 73 12.37 2.76 1.32
CA SER A 73 13.27 1.62 1.54
C SER A 73 12.56 0.27 1.40
N ASP A 74 11.22 0.26 1.40
CA ASP A 74 10.45 -0.97 1.35
C ASP A 74 10.42 -1.54 -0.07
N ASN A 75 11.06 -2.70 -0.20
CA ASN A 75 11.12 -3.43 -1.46
C ASN A 75 9.78 -4.10 -1.78
N ASN A 76 9.60 -4.51 -3.03
CA ASN A 76 8.32 -5.07 -3.48
C ASN A 76 7.96 -6.38 -2.76
N LYS A 77 8.94 -7.18 -2.35
CA LYS A 77 8.69 -8.42 -1.62
C LYS A 77 8.08 -8.13 -0.26
N PHE A 78 8.66 -7.18 0.48
CA PHE A 78 8.11 -6.76 1.77
C PHE A 78 6.69 -6.22 1.62
N VAL A 79 6.47 -5.35 0.61
CA VAL A 79 5.11 -4.85 0.32
C VAL A 79 4.15 -6.00 0.01
N TYR A 80 4.55 -6.98 -0.82
CA TYR A 80 3.74 -8.16 -1.14
C TYR A 80 3.36 -8.96 0.11
N ASP A 81 4.34 -9.23 0.97
CA ASP A 81 4.15 -10.02 2.20
C ASP A 81 3.17 -9.33 3.18
N GLN A 82 3.06 -8.00 3.15
CA GLN A 82 2.16 -7.22 4.01
C GLN A 82 0.75 -7.02 3.40
N LEU A 83 0.49 -7.43 2.15
CA LEU A 83 -0.81 -7.20 1.48
C LEU A 83 -1.82 -8.35 1.65
N ASP A 84 -1.50 -9.35 2.48
CA ASP A 84 -2.31 -10.56 2.70
C ASP A 84 -2.74 -11.25 1.39
N ILE A 85 -1.84 -11.26 0.40
CA ILE A 85 -2.13 -11.78 -0.93
C ILE A 85 -2.53 -13.26 -0.88
N GLN A 86 -1.96 -14.04 0.04
CA GLN A 86 -2.29 -15.46 0.21
C GLN A 86 -3.75 -15.69 0.63
N ALA A 87 -4.27 -14.89 1.56
CA ALA A 87 -5.66 -14.97 1.98
C ALA A 87 -6.60 -14.61 0.81
N LYS A 88 -6.24 -13.55 0.07
CA LYS A 88 -6.97 -13.11 -1.12
C LYS A 88 -6.94 -14.15 -2.25
N LEU A 89 -5.81 -14.82 -2.45
CA LEU A 89 -5.67 -15.88 -3.44
C LEU A 89 -6.57 -17.08 -3.09
N LYS A 90 -6.64 -17.49 -1.82
CA LYS A 90 -7.56 -18.55 -1.37
C LYS A 90 -9.02 -18.18 -1.66
N LEU A 91 -9.41 -16.93 -1.39
CA LEU A 91 -10.76 -16.44 -1.71
C LEU A 91 -11.05 -16.52 -3.21
N PHE A 92 -10.10 -16.13 -4.06
CA PHE A 92 -10.21 -16.26 -5.51
C PHE A 92 -10.37 -17.73 -5.95
N LEU A 93 -9.55 -18.63 -5.42
CA LEU A 93 -9.60 -20.07 -5.73
C LEU A 93 -10.88 -20.74 -5.24
N SER A 94 -11.52 -20.22 -4.18
CA SER A 94 -12.84 -20.68 -3.74
C SER A 94 -14.01 -20.11 -4.56
N GLY A 95 -13.74 -19.39 -5.65
CA GLY A 95 -14.75 -18.82 -6.54
C GLY A 95 -15.18 -17.39 -6.17
N GLY A 96 -14.48 -16.73 -5.24
CA GLY A 96 -14.68 -15.32 -4.92
C GLY A 96 -14.01 -14.38 -5.93
N ILE A 97 -14.35 -13.09 -5.85
CA ILE A 97 -13.73 -12.04 -6.68
C ILE A 97 -12.82 -11.18 -5.81
N VAL A 98 -11.57 -11.01 -6.25
CA VAL A 98 -10.60 -10.11 -5.61
C VAL A 98 -10.17 -9.05 -6.61
N THR A 99 -10.12 -7.80 -6.18
CA THR A 99 -9.67 -6.67 -7.01
C THR A 99 -8.51 -5.93 -6.34
N PHE A 100 -7.44 -5.71 -7.10
CA PHE A 100 -6.34 -4.84 -6.71
C PHE A 100 -6.34 -3.59 -7.57
N MET A 101 -6.31 -2.42 -6.95
CA MET A 101 -6.26 -1.14 -7.65
C MET A 101 -4.98 -0.39 -7.25
N ALA A 102 -4.30 0.18 -8.25
CA ALA A 102 -3.14 1.05 -8.02
C ALA A 102 -3.51 2.48 -8.42
N PHE A 103 -3.52 3.39 -7.46
CA PHE A 103 -3.83 4.81 -7.65
C PHE A 103 -2.60 5.70 -7.47
N GLY A 104 -2.56 6.82 -8.20
CA GLY A 104 -1.48 7.81 -8.11
C GLY A 104 -1.14 8.46 -9.45
N GLU A 105 -0.30 9.48 -9.42
CA GLU A 105 0.16 10.21 -10.60
C GLU A 105 1.09 9.39 -11.51
N THR A 106 1.30 9.84 -12.74
CA THR A 106 2.31 9.24 -13.64
C THR A 106 3.68 9.28 -12.97
N SER A 107 4.50 8.23 -13.16
CA SER A 107 5.80 8.06 -12.48
C SER A 107 5.74 7.75 -10.98
N SER A 108 4.56 7.62 -10.34
CA SER A 108 4.49 7.28 -8.90
C SER A 108 4.87 5.83 -8.54
N GLY A 109 5.14 4.97 -9.53
CA GLY A 109 5.53 3.58 -9.30
C GLY A 109 4.39 2.55 -9.30
N LYS A 110 3.19 2.92 -9.79
CA LYS A 110 2.04 2.00 -9.95
C LYS A 110 2.42 0.73 -10.72
N THR A 111 2.83 0.87 -11.98
CA THR A 111 3.18 -0.25 -12.86
C THR A 111 4.30 -1.11 -12.27
N PHE A 112 5.32 -0.47 -11.69
CA PHE A 112 6.45 -1.15 -11.04
C PHE A 112 5.98 -2.05 -9.88
N THR A 113 5.03 -1.59 -9.08
CA THR A 113 4.49 -2.36 -7.95
C THR A 113 3.56 -3.47 -8.44
N THR A 114 2.60 -3.14 -9.32
CA THR A 114 1.60 -4.10 -9.81
C THR A 114 2.22 -5.24 -10.62
N GLN A 115 3.21 -4.96 -11.47
CA GLN A 115 3.90 -6.01 -12.24
C GLN A 115 4.58 -7.02 -11.34
N PHE A 116 5.24 -6.58 -10.27
CA PHE A 116 5.87 -7.50 -9.33
C PHE A 116 4.85 -8.38 -8.61
N ILE A 117 3.76 -7.78 -8.12
CA ILE A 117 2.68 -8.52 -7.46
C ILE A 117 2.11 -9.57 -8.42
N GLN A 118 1.81 -9.18 -9.66
CA GLN A 118 1.28 -10.08 -10.67
C GLN A 118 2.24 -11.24 -10.98
N GLN A 119 3.54 -10.95 -11.17
CA GLN A 119 4.54 -11.98 -11.44
C GLN A 119 4.71 -12.95 -10.27
N THR A 120 4.72 -12.44 -9.04
CA THR A 120 4.83 -13.25 -7.82
C THR A 120 3.59 -14.13 -7.66
N LEU A 121 2.39 -13.57 -7.84
CA LEU A 121 1.13 -14.32 -7.78
C LEU A 121 1.09 -15.46 -8.80
N ILE A 122 1.53 -15.22 -10.04
CA ILE A 122 1.57 -16.25 -11.10
C ILE A 122 2.51 -17.40 -10.73
N GLN A 123 3.60 -17.12 -10.00
CA GLN A 123 4.55 -18.15 -9.56
C GLN A 123 4.03 -18.99 -8.38
N GLU A 124 3.05 -18.47 -7.64
CA GLU A 124 2.46 -19.13 -6.46
C GLU A 124 1.16 -19.88 -6.78
N LEU A 125 0.63 -19.72 -8.00
CA LEU A 125 -0.46 -20.51 -8.57
C LEU A 125 0.03 -21.89 -9.03
#